data_AF-A0A7S2AQS3-F1
#
_entry.id   AF-A0A7S2AQS3-F1
#
_cell.length_a   1.000
_cell.length_b   1.000
_cell.length_c   1.000
_cell.angle_alpha   90.00
_cell.angle_beta   90.00
_cell.angle_gamma   90.00
#
_symmetry.space_group_name_H-M   'P 1'
#
loop_
_entity.id
_entity.type
_entity.pdbx_description
1 polymer ?
#
loop_
_entity_poly.entity_id
_entity_poly.type
_entity_poly.pdbx_seq_one_letter_code
_entity_poly.pdbx_strand_id
1 'polypeptide(L)'
;KDDTGAERILTKVPSGRDQKFQSKTQKLAQVVPEGRTWQEILEDCFIERFSLKPGARKDLIKIDEECVKEERIVSPSVPGIPTIYFVHEIKLRVIDSGRPELANLGLPSMGHFSTMDKAGKKVQWAWTPY
;
A
#
# COMPACT_ATOMS: atom_id res chain seq x y z
N LYS A 1 26.57 3.80 12.62
CA LYS A 1 25.75 2.76 13.28
C LYS A 1 24.67 2.44 12.27
N ASP A 2 25.04 1.53 11.41
CA ASP A 2 24.47 1.31 10.09
C ASP A 2 23.19 0.49 10.26
N ASP A 3 22.07 1.21 10.40
CA ASP A 3 20.76 0.62 10.25
C ASP A 3 20.54 0.45 8.75
N THR A 4 20.99 -0.69 8.21
CA THR A 4 20.57 -1.15 6.89
C THR A 4 19.08 -1.46 7.00
N GLY A 5 18.25 -0.42 6.98
CA GLY A 5 16.80 -0.53 6.99
C GLY A 5 16.39 -1.31 5.75
N ALA A 6 16.20 -2.61 5.91
CA ALA A 6 15.86 -3.50 4.81
C ALA A 6 14.55 -3.00 4.19
N GLU A 7 14.59 -2.68 2.91
CA GLU A 7 13.41 -2.25 2.18
C GLU A 7 12.39 -3.39 2.17
N ARG A 8 11.13 -3.05 2.47
CA ARG A 8 10.02 -3.99 2.51
C ARG A 8 8.86 -3.47 1.69
N ILE A 9 8.13 -4.39 1.08
CA ILE A 9 6.90 -4.11 0.35
C ILE A 9 5.73 -4.63 1.18
N LEU A 10 4.72 -3.78 1.37
CA LEU A 10 3.45 -4.21 1.95
C LEU A 10 2.60 -4.90 0.90
N THR A 11 2.27 -6.15 1.15
CA THR A 11 1.61 -7.00 0.16
C THR A 11 0.39 -7.69 0.74
N LYS A 12 -0.66 -7.80 -0.09
CA LYS A 12 -1.87 -8.53 0.25
C LYS A 12 -1.62 -10.02 0.13
N VAL A 13 -1.88 -10.76 1.20
CA VAL A 13 -1.78 -12.22 1.22
C VAL A 13 -3.05 -12.81 0.62
N PRO A 14 -2.95 -13.67 -0.41
CA PRO A 14 -4.09 -14.34 -1.01
C PRO A 14 -4.80 -15.23 0.02
N SER A 15 -6.11 -15.03 0.18
CA SER A 15 -6.95 -15.82 1.08
C SER A 15 -7.59 -16.96 0.30
N GLY A 16 -6.94 -18.13 0.22
CA GLY A 16 -7.48 -19.32 -0.46
C GLY A 16 -6.72 -20.60 -0.12
N ARG A 17 -7.44 -21.71 0.10
CA ARG A 17 -6.90 -23.06 0.37
C ARG A 17 -6.45 -23.82 -0.88
N ASP A 18 -6.30 -23.14 -2.01
CA ASP A 18 -5.93 -23.78 -3.27
C ASP A 18 -4.44 -23.60 -3.55
N GLN A 19 -3.68 -24.66 -3.27
CA GLN A 19 -2.23 -24.79 -3.43
C GLN A 19 -1.75 -24.74 -4.91
N LYS A 20 -2.59 -24.26 -5.85
CA LYS A 20 -2.30 -24.26 -7.30
C LYS A 20 -2.43 -22.93 -8.02
N PHE A 21 -2.75 -21.83 -7.34
CA PHE A 21 -2.61 -20.51 -7.94
C PHE A 21 -1.53 -19.73 -7.22
N GLN A 22 -0.40 -19.52 -7.90
CA GLN A 22 0.54 -18.43 -7.63
C GLN A 22 -0.24 -17.13 -7.75
N SER A 23 -1.00 -16.81 -6.71
CA SER A 23 -1.70 -15.56 -6.58
C SER A 23 -0.59 -14.52 -6.42
N LYS A 24 -0.28 -13.83 -7.51
CA LYS A 24 0.77 -12.81 -7.55
C LYS A 24 0.62 -11.93 -6.33
N THR A 25 1.69 -11.84 -5.54
CA THR A 25 1.81 -10.95 -4.39
C THR A 25 1.35 -9.55 -4.82
N GLN A 26 0.19 -9.10 -4.35
CA GLN A 26 -0.41 -7.86 -4.80
C GLN A 26 0.08 -6.73 -3.89
N LYS A 27 0.86 -5.80 -4.46
CA LYS A 27 1.27 -4.57 -3.76
C LYS A 27 0.05 -3.77 -3.34
N LEU A 28 0.15 -3.01 -2.25
CA LEU A 28 -0.85 -2.00 -1.93
C LEU A 28 -0.94 -0.99 -3.08
N ALA A 29 -2.10 -0.92 -3.72
CA ALA A 29 -2.37 -0.02 -4.82
C ALA A 29 -3.77 0.61 -4.64
N GLN A 30 -3.91 1.86 -5.08
CA GLN A 30 -5.17 2.58 -5.04
C GLN A 30 -5.34 3.44 -6.29
N VAL A 31 -6.58 3.48 -6.79
CA VAL A 31 -6.95 4.34 -7.91
C VAL A 31 -7.13 5.76 -7.38
N VAL A 32 -6.54 6.73 -8.07
CA VAL A 32 -6.73 8.15 -7.81
C VAL A 32 -7.93 8.64 -8.62
N PRO A 33 -9.04 9.04 -7.98
CA PRO A 33 -10.19 9.62 -8.68
C PRO A 33 -9.85 10.98 -9.29
N GLU A 34 -10.59 11.37 -10.32
CA GLU A 34 -10.48 12.70 -10.90
C GLU A 34 -10.75 13.80 -9.86
N GLY A 35 -9.99 14.90 -9.93
CA GLY A 35 -10.11 16.03 -9.00
C GLY A 35 -9.46 15.81 -7.63
N ARG A 36 -8.79 14.67 -7.41
CA ARG A 36 -8.00 14.40 -6.21
C ARG A 36 -6.53 14.16 -6.52
N THR A 37 -5.68 14.44 -5.55
CA THR A 37 -4.24 14.17 -5.61
C THR A 37 -3.91 12.80 -5.04
N TRP A 38 -2.81 12.18 -5.47
CA TRP A 38 -2.39 10.90 -4.91
C TRP A 38 -2.04 11.00 -3.42
N GLN A 39 -1.58 12.17 -2.96
CA GLN A 39 -1.25 12.43 -1.55
C GLN A 39 -2.49 12.37 -0.66
N GLU A 40 -3.62 12.93 -1.11
CA GLU A 40 -4.91 12.85 -0.40
C GLU A 40 -5.39 11.40 -0.34
N ILE A 41 -5.28 10.67 -1.45
CA ILE A 41 -5.65 9.25 -1.50
C ILE A 41 -4.76 8.39 -0.62
N LEU A 42 -3.47 8.71 -0.53
CA LEU A 42 -2.54 8.04 0.38
C LEU A 42 -2.93 8.28 1.84
N GLU A 43 -3.30 9.51 2.21
CA GLU A 43 -3.77 9.82 3.57
C GLU A 43 -5.06 9.07 3.90
N ASP A 44 -6.04 9.11 3.00
CA ASP A 44 -7.30 8.37 3.13
C ASP A 44 -7.02 6.86 3.27
N CYS A 45 -6.06 6.31 2.53
CA CYS A 45 -5.65 4.91 2.65
C CYS A 45 -5.16 4.56 4.06
N PHE A 46 -4.32 5.41 4.65
CA PHE A 46 -3.79 5.18 5.99
C PHE A 46 -4.88 5.27 7.07
N ILE A 47 -5.79 6.23 6.93
CA ILE A 47 -6.89 6.41 7.87
C ILE A 47 -7.88 5.24 7.74
N GLU A 48 -8.36 4.97 6.54
CA GLU A 48 -9.43 3.99 6.31
C GLU A 48 -8.97 2.55 6.49
N ARG A 49 -7.79 2.18 5.96
CA ARG A 49 -7.34 0.78 5.96
C ARG A 49 -6.58 0.40 7.21
N PHE A 50 -5.74 1.31 7.70
CA PHE A 50 -4.82 1.03 8.80
C PHE A 50 -5.22 1.70 10.11
N SER A 51 -6.35 2.44 10.10
CA SER A 51 -6.90 3.12 11.27
C SER A 51 -5.93 4.10 11.91
N LEU A 52 -5.09 4.76 11.10
CA LEU A 52 -4.26 5.87 11.56
C LEU A 52 -5.14 7.10 11.81
N LYS A 53 -4.78 7.92 12.80
CA LYS A 53 -5.45 9.19 13.04
C LYS A 53 -5.14 10.17 11.90
N PRO A 54 -6.09 11.04 11.51
CA PRO A 54 -5.82 12.09 10.54
C PRO A 54 -4.61 12.93 10.96
N GLY A 55 -3.64 13.13 10.06
CA GLY A 55 -2.44 13.91 10.34
C GLY A 55 -1.32 13.14 11.03
N ALA A 56 -1.58 11.98 11.63
CA ALA A 56 -0.55 11.16 12.27
C ALA A 56 0.48 10.65 11.27
N ARG A 57 0.12 10.55 9.98
CA ARG A 57 1.06 10.16 8.92
C ARG A 57 2.32 11.03 8.94
N LYS A 58 2.19 12.36 9.09
CA LYS A 58 3.33 13.29 8.97
C LYS A 58 4.41 13.06 10.04
N ASP A 59 4.01 12.62 11.22
CA ASP A 59 4.92 12.39 12.36
C ASP A 59 5.45 10.96 12.40
N LEU A 60 4.78 10.02 11.73
CA LEU A 60 5.08 8.59 11.76
C LEU A 60 5.78 8.09 10.49
N ILE A 61 5.47 8.68 9.34
CA ILE A 61 5.85 8.20 8.01
C ILE A 61 6.27 9.38 7.13
N LYS A 62 7.50 9.32 6.62
CA LYS A 62 8.03 10.27 5.65
C LYS A 62 7.97 9.67 4.24
N ILE A 63 7.61 10.50 3.26
CA ILE A 63 7.75 10.15 1.84
C ILE A 63 9.20 10.35 1.46
N ASP A 64 9.86 9.28 1.03
CA ASP A 64 11.29 9.30 0.70
C ASP A 64 11.48 9.53 -0.80
N GLU A 65 10.69 8.83 -1.62
CA GLU A 65 10.77 8.91 -3.07
C GLU A 65 9.37 8.76 -3.70
N GLU A 66 9.16 9.48 -4.80
CA GLU A 66 8.02 9.35 -5.70
C GLU A 66 8.56 9.12 -7.11
N CYS A 67 8.09 8.06 -7.77
CA CYS A 67 8.35 7.79 -9.17
C CYS A 67 7.03 7.71 -9.92
N VAL A 68 6.90 8.48 -11.02
CA VAL A 68 5.72 8.42 -11.89
C VAL A 68 6.09 7.64 -13.15
N LYS A 69 5.30 6.60 -13.44
CA LYS A 69 5.44 5.79 -14.65
C LYS A 69 4.23 6.00 -15.56
N GLU A 70 4.49 6.26 -16.84
CA GLU A 70 3.47 6.27 -17.88
C GLU A 70 3.38 4.86 -18.49
N GLU A 71 2.19 4.26 -18.46
CA GLU A 71 1.92 2.98 -19.10
C GLU A 71 0.82 3.13 -20.14
N ARG A 72 1.09 2.68 -21.37
CA ARG A 72 0.10 2.69 -22.46
C ARG A 72 -0.45 1.29 -22.64
N ILE A 73 -1.69 1.09 -22.22
CA ILE A 73 -2.34 -0.22 -22.24
C ILE A 73 -3.75 -0.05 -22.80
N VAL A 74 -4.22 -1.03 -23.56
CA VAL A 74 -5.62 -1.07 -24.00
C VAL A 74 -6.50 -1.23 -22.77
N SER A 75 -7.45 -0.33 -22.57
CA SER A 75 -8.34 -0.39 -21.42
C SER A 75 -9.10 -1.72 -21.39
N PRO A 76 -9.04 -2.50 -20.29
CA PRO A 76 -9.84 -3.70 -20.15
C PRO A 76 -11.35 -3.40 -20.16
N SER A 77 -11.73 -2.22 -19.67
CA SER A 77 -13.12 -1.76 -19.59
C SER A 77 -13.63 -1.19 -20.92
N VAL A 78 -12.73 -0.74 -21.80
CA VAL A 78 -13.07 -0.19 -23.11
C VAL A 78 -12.13 -0.78 -24.17
N PRO A 79 -12.44 -2.00 -24.67
CA PRO A 79 -11.58 -2.70 -25.61
C PRO A 79 -11.30 -1.87 -26.85
N GLY A 80 -10.04 -1.87 -27.30
CA GLY A 80 -9.60 -1.19 -28.52
C GLY A 80 -9.25 0.29 -28.34
N ILE A 81 -9.53 0.90 -27.18
CA ILE A 81 -9.10 2.27 -26.91
C ILE A 81 -7.78 2.26 -26.11
N PRO A 82 -6.67 2.71 -26.70
CA PRO A 82 -5.41 2.85 -25.96
C PRO A 82 -5.61 3.89 -24.85
N THR A 83 -5.33 3.48 -23.63
CA THR A 83 -5.44 4.33 -22.44
C THR A 83 -4.05 4.54 -21.86
N ILE A 84 -3.77 5.76 -21.43
CA ILE A 84 -2.55 6.13 -20.75
C ILE A 84 -2.84 6.10 -19.26
N TYR A 85 -2.13 5.26 -18.53
CA TYR A 85 -2.18 5.17 -17.08
C TYR A 85 -0.93 5.83 -16.49
N PHE A 86 -1.12 6.73 -15.54
CA PHE A 86 -0.04 7.25 -14.72
C PHE A 86 -0.02 6.49 -13.38
N VAL A 87 1.08 5.80 -13.12
CA VAL A 87 1.28 5.03 -11.89
C VAL A 87 2.28 5.75 -11.01
N HIS A 88 1.83 6.22 -9.85
CA HIS A 88 2.69 6.80 -8.81
C HIS A 88 3.19 5.67 -7.89
N GLU A 89 4.47 5.34 -8.00
CA GLU A 89 5.17 4.47 -7.05
C GLU A 89 5.76 5.31 -5.93
N ILE A 90 5.28 5.09 -4.70
CA ILE A 90 5.68 5.88 -3.54
C ILE A 90 6.49 5.00 -2.58
N LYS A 91 7.69 5.47 -2.23
CA LYS A 91 8.54 4.88 -1.20
C LYS A 91 8.37 5.64 0.10
N LEU A 92 8.05 4.91 1.16
CA LEU A 92 7.77 5.46 2.47
C LEU A 92 8.82 4.99 3.48
N ARG A 93 9.25 5.90 4.34
CA ARG A 93 10.14 5.64 5.46
C ARG A 93 9.37 5.80 6.76
N VAL A 94 9.32 4.75 7.56
CA VAL A 94 8.79 4.81 8.93
C VAL A 94 9.80 5.52 9.81
N ILE A 95 9.38 6.61 10.48
CA ILE A 95 10.26 7.43 11.33
C ILE A 95 10.52 6.73 12.66
N ASP A 96 9.48 6.21 13.30
CA ASP A 96 9.53 5.54 14.59
C ASP A 96 8.57 4.34 14.58
N SER A 97 9.11 3.13 14.37
CA SER A 97 8.33 1.90 14.27
C SER A 97 7.78 1.42 15.63
N GLY A 98 8.25 1.97 16.74
CA GLY A 98 7.79 1.62 18.10
C GLY A 98 6.47 2.29 18.49
N ARG A 99 5.94 3.17 17.64
CA ARG A 99 4.71 3.92 17.89
C ARG A 99 3.50 3.00 17.89
N PRO A 100 2.65 3.04 18.93
CA PRO A 100 1.47 2.17 19.03
C PRO A 100 0.48 2.36 17.88
N GLU A 101 0.45 3.55 17.26
CA GLU A 101 -0.36 3.85 16.08
C GLU A 101 0.00 2.98 14.87
N LEU A 102 1.25 2.51 14.79
CA LEU A 102 1.75 1.66 13.71
C LEU A 102 1.58 0.16 14.00
N ALA A 103 1.07 -0.21 15.18
CA ALA A 103 0.81 -1.61 15.51
C ALA A 103 -0.18 -2.25 14.52
N ASN A 104 -1.14 -1.47 14.02
CA ASN A 104 -2.11 -1.89 12.99
C ASN A 104 -1.49 -2.13 11.61
N LEU A 105 -0.25 -1.68 11.40
CA LEU A 105 0.58 -1.98 10.24
C LEU A 105 1.54 -3.17 10.51
N GLY A 106 1.40 -3.87 11.63
CA GLY A 106 2.29 -4.96 12.02
C GLY A 106 3.67 -4.49 12.47
N LEU A 107 3.85 -3.21 12.79
CA LEU A 107 5.11 -2.66 13.30
C LEU A 107 5.17 -2.70 14.84
N PRO A 108 6.37 -2.79 15.44
CA PRO A 108 7.70 -2.84 14.82
C PRO A 108 8.13 -4.22 14.33
N SER A 109 7.37 -5.28 14.67
CA SER A 109 7.77 -6.67 14.40
C SER A 109 7.75 -7.07 12.93
N MET A 110 7.19 -6.23 12.05
CA MET A 110 6.91 -6.53 10.64
C MET A 110 6.06 -7.80 10.48
N GLY A 111 5.20 -8.07 11.47
CA GLY A 111 4.35 -9.25 11.51
C GLY A 111 3.21 -9.21 10.49
N HIS A 112 2.61 -10.38 10.25
CA HIS A 112 1.35 -10.44 9.50
C HIS A 112 0.23 -9.76 10.29
N PHE A 113 -0.62 -9.05 9.58
CA PHE A 113 -1.78 -8.38 10.16
C PHE A 113 -2.95 -8.42 9.20
N SER A 114 -4.13 -8.01 9.67
CA SER A 114 -5.33 -7.99 8.85
C SER A 114 -6.13 -6.73 9.04
N THR A 115 -6.69 -6.22 7.95
CA THR A 115 -7.59 -5.07 7.95
C THR A 115 -8.96 -5.47 7.42
N MET A 116 -9.97 -4.62 7.61
CA MET A 116 -11.24 -4.72 6.91
C MET A 116 -11.20 -3.79 5.69
N ASP A 117 -11.66 -4.25 4.53
CA ASP A 117 -11.90 -3.35 3.40
C ASP A 117 -13.25 -2.62 3.53
N LYS A 118 -13.54 -1.71 2.59
CA LYS A 118 -14.80 -0.94 2.58
C LYS A 118 -16.05 -1.82 2.45
N ALA A 119 -15.92 -3.04 1.94
CA ALA A 119 -17.01 -4.01 1.83
C ALA A 119 -17.13 -4.90 3.08
N GLY A 120 -16.35 -4.65 4.13
CA GLY A 120 -16.31 -5.45 5.35
C GLY A 120 -15.59 -6.79 5.20
N LYS A 121 -14.83 -6.99 4.11
CA LYS A 121 -14.06 -8.21 3.89
C LYS A 121 -12.70 -8.11 4.56
N LYS A 122 -12.32 -9.16 5.29
CA LYS A 122 -11.00 -9.28 5.89
C LYS A 122 -9.93 -9.41 4.81
N VAL A 123 -8.92 -8.55 4.88
CA VAL A 123 -7.73 -8.56 4.02
C VAL A 123 -6.52 -8.87 4.88
N GLN A 124 -5.72 -9.84 4.45
CA GLN A 124 -4.47 -10.23 5.12
C GLN A 124 -3.29 -9.51 4.47
N TRP A 125 -2.34 -9.07 5.27
CA TRP A 125 -1.18 -8.31 4.85
C TRP A 125 0.11 -8.90 5.40
N ALA A 126 1.18 -8.80 4.61
CA ALA A 126 2.53 -9.20 4.98
C ALA A 126 3.57 -8.23 4.42
N TRP A 127 4.63 -8.02 5.20
CA TRP A 127 5.83 -7.30 4.78
C TRP A 127 6.80 -8.27 4.12
N THR A 128 6.97 -8.17 2.81
CA THR A 128 7.94 -8.98 2.07
C THR A 128 9.23 -8.20 1.85
N PRO A 129 10.40 -8.87 1.77
CA PRO A 129 11.62 -8.25 1.24
C PRO A 129 11.33 -7.56 -0.11
N TYR A 130 11.89 -6.37 -0.34
CA TYR A 130 11.86 -5.71 -1.64
C TYR A 130 12.69 -6.49 -2.67
#